data_AF-A0A6C0JAB6-F1
#
_entry.id   AF-A0A6C0JAB6-F1
#
_cell.length_a   1.000
_cell.length_b   1.000
_cell.length_c   1.000
_cell.angle_alpha   90.00
_cell.angle_beta   90.00
_cell.angle_gamma   90.00
#
_symmetry.space_group_name_H-M   'P 1'
#
loop_
_entity.id
_entity.type
_entity.pdbx_description
1 polymer ?
#
loop_
_entity_poly.entity_id
_entity_poly.type
_entity_poly.pdbx_seq_one_letter_code
_entity_poly.pdbx_strand_id
1 'polypeptide(L)' 'MKSIILLFLFIGIIFMVIGYIKTNQKCPPPIIEYRYYPKTFKQEMEDEVPVSMIFGKMFKDKTPGIRNL' A
#
# COMPACT_ATOMS: atom_id res chain seq x y z
N MET A 1 -56.87 0.89 -11.07
CA MET A 1 -56.32 1.61 -9.90
C MET A 1 -55.42 0.74 -9.03
N LYS A 2 -55.86 -0.43 -8.54
CA LYS A 2 -55.04 -1.33 -7.69
C LYS A 2 -53.69 -1.75 -8.31
N SER A 3 -53.67 -2.02 -9.63
CA SER A 3 -52.45 -2.38 -10.36
C SER A 3 -51.42 -1.23 -10.46
N ILE A 4 -51.89 0.02 -10.52
CA ILE A 4 -51.01 1.21 -10.58
C ILE A 4 -50.30 1.41 -9.23
N ILE A 5 -51.03 1.22 -8.11
CA ILE A 5 -50.44 1.26 -6.77
C ILE A 5 -49.39 0.17 -6.58
N LEU A 6 -49.65 -1.05 -7.06
CA LEU A 6 -48.66 -2.14 -7.03
C LEU A 6 -47.42 -1.79 -7.84
N LEU A 7 -47.59 -1.17 -9.01
CA LEU A 7 -46.48 -0.76 -9.87
C LEU A 7 -45.59 0.30 -9.19
N PHE A 8 -46.17 1.32 -8.56
CA PHE A 8 -45.40 2.31 -7.79
C PHE A 8 -44.69 1.71 -6.57
N LEU A 9 -45.32 0.73 -5.91
CA LEU A 9 -44.70 0.03 -4.79
C LEU A 9 -43.44 -0.74 -5.22
N PHE A 10 -43.48 -1.45 -6.35
CA PHE A 10 -42.30 -2.12 -6.90
C PHE A 10 -41.19 -1.14 -7.26
N ILE A 11 -41.52 -0.04 -7.92
CA ILE A 11 -40.55 1.01 -8.29
C ILE A 11 -39.88 1.59 -7.04
N GLY A 12 -40.65 1.85 -5.97
CA GLY A 12 -40.12 2.34 -4.71
C GLY A 12 -39.13 1.36 -4.07
N ILE A 13 -39.46 0.07 -4.05
CA ILE A 13 -38.56 -0.97 -3.50
C ILE A 13 -37.26 -1.04 -4.30
N ILE A 14 -37.34 -0.98 -5.64
CA ILE A 14 -36.15 -1.01 -6.52
C ILE A 14 -35.23 0.17 -6.21
N PHE A 15 -35.77 1.38 -6.09
CA PHE A 15 -34.97 2.57 -5.76
C PHE A 15 -34.34 2.46 -4.37
N MET A 16 -35.06 1.93 -3.39
CA MET A 16 -34.55 1.73 -2.04
C MET A 16 -33.35 0.77 -2.02
N VAL A 17 -33.44 -0.35 -2.76
CA VAL A 17 -32.36 -1.33 -2.89
C VAL A 17 -31.13 -0.73 -3.58
N ILE A 18 -31.32 0.03 -4.66
CA ILE A 18 -30.22 0.69 -5.37
C ILE A 18 -29.51 1.69 -4.44
N GLY A 19 -30.28 2.49 -3.69
CA GLY A 19 -29.74 3.43 -2.71
C GLY A 19 -28.93 2.70 -1.63
N TYR A 20 -29.49 1.63 -1.07
CA TYR A 20 -28.81 0.81 -0.05
C TYR A 20 -27.48 0.24 -0.54
N ILE A 21 -27.44 -0.32 -1.76
CA ILE A 21 -26.20 -0.86 -2.34
C ILE A 21 -25.16 0.26 -2.50
N LYS A 22 -25.55 1.40 -3.07
CA LYS A 22 -24.63 2.53 -3.29
C LYS A 22 -24.07 3.11 -2.00
N THR A 23 -24.88 3.20 -0.94
CA THR A 23 -24.43 3.71 0.37
C THR A 23 -23.46 2.75 1.04
N ASN A 24 -23.60 1.44 0.81
CA ASN A 24 -22.72 0.42 1.40
C ASN A 24 -21.47 0.11 0.54
N GLN A 25 -21.36 0.68 -0.67
CA GLN A 25 -20.14 0.60 -1.45
C GLN A 25 -19.04 1.41 -0.74
N LYS A 26 -18.07 0.72 -0.15
CA LYS A 26 -16.84 1.33 0.36
C LYS A 26 -15.85 1.46 -0.78
N CYS A 27 -15.19 2.61 -0.88
CA CYS A 27 -14.03 2.75 -1.74
C CYS A 27 -12.97 1.72 -1.32
N PRO A 28 -12.28 1.06 -2.27
CA PRO A 28 -11.13 0.24 -1.92
C PRO A 28 -10.11 1.12 -1.19
N PRO A 29 -9.42 0.60 -0.17
CA PRO A 29 -8.36 1.35 0.50
C PRO A 29 -7.31 1.77 -0.54
N PRO A 30 -6.74 2.98 -0.42
CA PRO A 30 -5.71 3.43 -1.35
C PRO A 30 -4.52 2.48 -1.29
N ILE A 31 -4.08 2.01 -2.46
CA ILE A 31 -2.89 1.18 -2.59
C ILE A 31 -1.68 2.11 -2.46
N ILE A 32 -0.85 1.90 -1.42
CA ILE A 32 0.39 2.64 -1.25
C ILE A 32 1.44 2.04 -2.20
N GLU A 33 1.77 2.77 -3.26
CA GLU A 33 2.88 2.41 -4.15
C GLU A 33 4.21 2.96 -3.61
N TYR A 34 5.08 2.08 -3.13
CA TYR A 34 6.45 2.45 -2.80
C TYR A 34 7.29 2.49 -4.08
N ARG A 35 7.74 3.68 -4.48
CA ARG A 35 8.68 3.85 -5.58
C ARG A 35 10.05 4.17 -5.02
N TYR A 36 11.07 3.43 -5.47
CA TYR A 36 12.45 3.77 -5.18
C TYR A 36 12.83 5.01 -6.00
N TYR A 37 13.21 6.09 -5.32
CA TYR A 37 13.80 7.25 -5.96
C TYR A 37 15.31 7.19 -5.73
N PRO A 38 16.13 6.97 -6.77
CA PRO A 38 17.58 6.95 -6.60
C PRO A 38 18.04 8.32 -6.10
N LYS A 39 18.92 8.32 -5.10
CA LYS A 39 19.60 9.54 -4.69
C LYS A 39 20.44 10.05 -5.85
N THR A 40 20.58 11.37 -5.95
CA THR A 40 21.57 11.96 -6.86
C THR A 40 22.97 11.72 -6.31
N PHE A 41 23.99 11.68 -7.19
CA PHE A 41 25.39 11.52 -6.77
C PHE A 41 25.80 12.50 -5.66
N LYS A 42 25.38 13.77 -5.77
CA LYS A 42 25.66 14.78 -4.74
C LYS A 42 25.05 14.43 -3.38
N GLN A 43 23.82 13.94 -3.36
CA GLN A 43 23.15 13.53 -2.13
C GLN A 43 23.77 12.28 -1.50
N GLU A 44 24.31 11.38 -2.31
CA GLU A 44 25.05 10.21 -1.80
C GLU A 44 26.38 10.60 -1.15
N MET A 45 27.03 11.65 -1.65
CA MET A 45 28.25 12.22 -1.04
C MET A 45 27.97 13.05 0.22
N GLU A 46 26.82 13.72 0.29
CA GLU A 46 26.46 14.60 1.41
C GLU A 46 25.84 13.81 2.58
N ASP A 47 25.03 12.78 2.30
CA ASP A 47 24.53 11.78 3.27
C ASP A 47 25.44 10.53 3.30
N GLU A 48 26.75 10.72 3.40
CA GLU A 48 27.70 9.60 3.33
C GLU A 48 27.53 8.71 4.58
N VAL A 49 27.10 7.47 4.38
CA VAL A 49 27.09 6.46 5.45
C VAL A 49 28.54 6.09 5.74
N PRO A 50 29.03 6.23 6.99
CA PRO A 50 30.42 5.94 7.31
C PRO A 50 30.78 4.53 6.86
N VAL A 51 31.87 4.38 6.12
CA VAL A 51 32.37 3.09 5.62
C VAL A 51 32.53 2.08 6.77
N SER A 52 32.91 2.56 7.96
CA SER A 52 33.00 1.77 9.18
C SER A 52 31.66 1.21 9.68
N MET A 53 30.52 1.81 9.34
CA MET A 53 29.19 1.30 9.66
C MET A 53 28.80 0.14 8.73
N ILE A 54 29.20 0.21 7.46
CA ILE A 54 28.92 -0.82 6.44
C ILE A 54 29.86 -2.02 6.63
N PHE A 55 31.16 -1.78 6.79
CA PHE A 55 32.18 -2.83 6.80
C PHE A 55 32.76 -3.11 8.18
N GLY A 56 32.45 -2.34 9.22
CA GLY A 56 33.06 -2.49 10.54
C GLY A 56 32.80 -3.84 11.20
N LYS A 57 31.71 -4.53 10.85
CA LYS A 57 31.45 -5.90 11.30
C LYS A 57 32.51 -6.88 10.80
N MET A 58 33.05 -6.69 9.59
CA MET A 58 34.11 -7.55 9.03
C MET A 58 35.40 -7.52 9.87
N PHE A 59 35.64 -6.42 10.59
CA PHE A 59 36.86 -6.23 11.40
C PHE A 59 36.61 -6.39 12.90
N LYS A 60 35.35 -6.34 13.35
CA LYS A 60 34.94 -6.50 14.75
C LYS A 60 34.52 -7.93 15.08
N ASP A 61 33.96 -8.65 14.12
CA ASP A 61 33.56 -10.03 14.32
C ASP A 61 34.82 -10.91 14.37
N LYS A 62 34.98 -11.66 15.48
CA LYS A 62 36.14 -12.53 15.74
C LYS A 62 36.21 -13.76 14.82
N THR A 63 35.30 -13.89 13.86
CA THR A 63 35.28 -15.02 12.93
C THR A 63 36.41 -14.86 11.91
N PRO A 64 37.41 -15.75 11.89
CA PRO A 64 38.38 -15.78 10.82
C PRO A 64 37.62 -16.12 9.54
N GLY A 65 37.90 -15.41 8.45
CA GLY A 65 37.30 -15.62 7.13
C GLY A 65 37.69 -16.95 6.51
N ILE A 66 37.27 -18.07 7.11
CA ILE A 66 37.38 -19.41 6.56
C ILE A 66 36.05 -20.11 6.83
N ARG A 67 35.12 -19.93 5.90
CA ARG A 67 34.03 -20.89 5.74
C ARG A 67 34.63 -22.04 4.94
N ASN A 68 34.91 -23.15 5.63
CA ASN A 68 35.45 -24.38 5.03
C ASN A 68 34.76 -24.67 3.68
N LEU A 69 35.56 -24.69 2.62
CA LEU A 69 35.23 -25.29 1.32
C LEU A 69 35.29 -26.81 1.45
#